data_AF-A0A4Q7CKA7-F1
#
_entry.id   AF-A0A4Q7CKA7-F1
#
_cell.length_a   1.000
_cell.length_b   1.000
_cell.length_c   1.000
_cell.angle_alpha   90.00
_cell.angle_beta   90.00
_cell.angle_gamma   90.00
#
_symmetry.space_group_name_H-M   'P 1'
#
loop_
_entity.id
_entity.type
_entity.pdbx_description
1 polymer ?
#
loop_
_entity_poly.entity_id
_entity_poly.type
_entity_poly.pdbx_seq_one_letter_code
_entity_poly.pdbx_strand_id
1 'polypeptide(L)' 'HPATYDGRYLLYQPNDGGYAQIGPTSRVTGRMDGLNGAGLAMGYNFMHRKKPANGFVCYMIGRLILEICKNTE' A
#
# COMPACT_ATOMS: atom_id res chain seq x y z
N HIS A 1 -16.38 7.23 9.66
CA HIS A 1 -15.69 6.26 8.78
C HIS A 1 -14.73 7.00 7.87
N PRO A 2 -13.45 6.60 7.75
CA PRO A 2 -12.54 7.23 6.79
C PRO A 2 -13.06 6.93 5.37
N ALA A 3 -13.46 7.97 4.63
CA ALA A 3 -14.03 7.85 3.28
C ALA A 3 -13.02 7.41 2.20
N THR A 4 -11.80 7.02 2.59
CA THR A 4 -10.68 6.69 1.72
C THR A 4 -10.48 5.18 1.53
N TYR A 5 -11.21 4.35 2.27
CA TYR A 5 -11.25 2.90 2.03
C TYR A 5 -12.31 2.59 0.99
N ASP A 6 -11.96 1.80 -0.01
CA ASP A 6 -12.91 1.38 -1.05
C ASP A 6 -13.82 0.24 -0.57
N GLY A 7 -13.62 -0.26 0.65
CA GLY A 7 -14.31 -1.44 1.19
C GLY A 7 -13.93 -2.75 0.47
N ARG A 8 -12.79 -2.76 -0.23
CA ARG A 8 -12.32 -3.89 -1.03
C ARG A 8 -11.04 -4.46 -0.45
N TYR A 9 -10.92 -5.79 -0.51
CA TYR A 9 -9.70 -6.52 -0.22
C TYR A 9 -9.22 -7.17 -1.52
N LEU A 10 -8.03 -6.83 -1.99
CA LEU A 10 -7.52 -7.28 -3.29
C LEU A 10 -6.32 -8.20 -3.14
N LEU A 11 -6.35 -9.27 -3.93
CA LEU A 11 -5.21 -10.10 -4.27
C LEU A 11 -4.77 -9.71 -5.68
N TYR A 12 -3.49 -9.39 -5.86
CA TYR A 12 -2.95 -8.92 -7.12
C TYR A 12 -1.58 -9.52 -7.37
N GLN A 13 -1.36 -10.01 -8.58
CA GLN A 13 -0.07 -10.44 -9.08
C GLN A 13 0.30 -9.52 -10.25
N PRO A 14 1.34 -8.69 -10.13
CA PRO A 14 1.88 -7.96 -11.27
C PRO A 14 2.30 -8.92 -12.39
N ASN A 15 2.13 -8.49 -13.64
CA ASN A 15 2.53 -9.25 -14.84
C ASN A 15 3.79 -8.67 -15.53
N ASP A 16 4.32 -7.57 -15.00
CA ASP A 16 5.50 -6.83 -15.48
C ASP A 16 6.66 -6.84 -14.47
N GLY A 17 6.52 -7.57 -13.36
CA GLY A 17 7.55 -7.75 -12.34
C GLY A 17 7.13 -7.28 -10.94
N GLY A 18 7.89 -7.68 -9.92
CA GLY A 18 7.57 -7.40 -8.51
C GLY A 18 6.77 -8.49 -7.82
N TYR A 19 6.53 -8.30 -6.52
CA TYR A 19 5.88 -9.30 -5.68
C TYR A 19 4.36 -9.27 -5.81
N ALA A 20 3.73 -10.45 -5.74
CA ALA A 20 2.29 -10.57 -5.49
C ALA A 20 1.92 -9.88 -4.18
N GLN A 21 0.72 -9.31 -4.07
CA GLN A 21 0.31 -8.58 -2.88
C GLN A 21 -1.16 -8.78 -2.54
N ILE A 22 -1.42 -8.78 -1.24
CA ILE A 22 -2.76 -8.88 -0.66
C ILE A 22 -2.99 -7.73 0.33
N GLY A 23 -4.20 -7.18 0.37
CA GLY A 23 -4.53 -6.11 1.33
C GLY A 23 -5.73 -5.25 0.94
N PRO A 24 -6.20 -4.40 1.87
CA PRO A 24 -7.24 -3.40 1.60
C PRO A 24 -6.77 -2.34 0.59
N THR A 25 -7.72 -1.86 -0.22
CA THR A 25 -7.44 -0.86 -1.26
C THR A 25 -7.89 0.53 -0.85
N SER A 26 -7.15 1.52 -1.35
CA SER A 26 -7.54 2.92 -1.34
C SER A 26 -7.47 3.48 -2.75
N ARG A 27 -8.57 4.06 -3.23
CA ARG A 27 -8.64 4.68 -4.57
C ARG A 27 -8.21 3.74 -5.70
N VAL A 28 -8.76 2.54 -5.70
CA VAL A 28 -8.60 1.47 -6.70
C VAL A 28 -7.22 0.81 -6.68
N THR A 29 -6.14 1.59 -6.72
CA THR A 29 -4.77 1.07 -6.90
C THR A 29 -3.89 1.22 -5.67
N GLY A 30 -4.26 2.06 -4.70
CA GLY A 30 -3.47 2.31 -3.50
C GLY A 30 -3.60 1.21 -2.46
N ARG A 31 -2.54 0.96 -1.68
CA ARG A 31 -2.54 0.02 -0.55
C ARG A 31 -2.01 0.71 0.69
N MET A 32 -2.81 0.68 1.75
CA MET A 32 -2.45 1.31 3.03
C MET A 32 -1.74 0.31 3.93
N ASP A 33 -2.33 -0.89 4.02
CA ASP A 33 -1.82 -2.02 4.75
C ASP A 33 -1.82 -3.24 3.82
N GLY A 34 -0.92 -4.21 4.05
CA GLY A 34 -0.88 -5.41 3.24
C GLY A 34 0.31 -6.33 3.51
N LEU A 35 0.34 -7.42 2.76
CA LEU A 35 1.40 -8.42 2.76
C LEU A 35 1.81 -8.70 1.31
N ASN A 36 3.10 -8.93 1.06
CA ASN A 36 3.57 -9.38 -0.24
C ASN A 36 4.01 -10.85 -0.25
N GLY A 37 4.27 -11.39 -1.45
CA GLY A 37 4.66 -12.78 -1.65
C GLY A 37 6.02 -13.17 -1.04
N ALA A 38 6.82 -12.20 -0.58
CA ALA A 38 8.04 -12.45 0.18
C ALA A 38 7.80 -12.55 1.70
N GLY A 39 6.58 -12.29 2.16
CA GLY A 39 6.23 -12.26 3.58
C GLY A 39 6.44 -10.89 4.25
N LEU A 40 6.77 -9.83 3.48
CA LEU A 40 6.85 -8.47 4.03
C LEU A 40 5.45 -7.96 4.34
N ALA A 41 5.25 -7.59 5.61
CA ALA A 41 4.03 -6.94 6.09
C ALA A 41 4.24 -5.44 6.22
N MET A 42 3.24 -4.68 5.83
CA MET A 42 3.21 -3.23 5.97
C MET A 42 1.87 -2.78 6.53
N GLY A 43 1.93 -1.79 7.41
CA GLY A 43 0.77 -0.97 7.71
C GLY A 43 1.20 0.41 8.18
N TYR A 44 0.32 1.39 8.07
CA TYR A 44 0.58 2.73 8.58
C TYR A 44 -0.61 3.30 9.34
N ASN A 45 -0.28 4.08 10.37
CA ASN A 45 -1.27 4.82 11.13
C ASN A 45 -1.47 6.21 10.55
N PHE A 46 -2.72 6.67 10.52
CA PHE A 46 -3.01 8.05 10.17
C PHE A 46 -2.42 8.99 11.22
N MET A 47 -1.54 9.86 10.76
CA MET A 47 -0.98 10.93 11.57
C MET A 47 -1.68 12.25 11.22
N HIS A 48 -1.67 13.20 12.17
CA HIS A 48 -2.23 14.52 11.92
C HIS A 48 -1.46 15.23 10.79
N ARG A 49 -2.14 15.46 9.67
CA ARG A 49 -1.59 16.15 8.49
C ARG A 49 -1.24 17.59 8.84
N LYS A 50 0.05 17.92 8.89
CA LYS A 50 0.55 19.29 9.01
C LYS A 50 1.26 19.68 7.70
N LYS A 51 0.79 20.76 7.06
CA LYS A 51 1.41 21.40 5.87
C LYS A 51 1.69 20.42 4.70
N PRO A 52 0.68 20.05 3.89
CA PRO A 52 0.92 19.22 2.71
C PRO A 52 1.85 19.92 1.72
N ALA A 53 2.69 19.13 1.06
CA ALA A 53 3.59 19.56 -0.01
C ALA A 53 3.56 18.54 -1.15
N ASN A 54 4.22 18.86 -2.27
CA ASN A 54 4.33 17.95 -3.40
C ASN A 54 5.13 16.69 -3.01
N GLY A 55 4.66 15.52 -3.43
CA GLY A 55 5.29 14.24 -3.15
C GLY A 55 4.35 13.05 -3.37
N PHE A 56 4.79 11.86 -2.98
CA PHE A 56 3.96 10.67 -3.03
C PHE A 56 2.95 10.64 -1.87
N VAL A 57 1.71 10.28 -2.19
CA VAL A 57 0.69 9.96 -1.19
C VAL A 57 1.01 8.64 -0.50
N CYS A 58 0.71 8.53 0.79
CA CYS A 58 1.11 7.39 1.63
C CYS A 58 0.65 6.02 1.10
N TYR A 59 -0.57 5.91 0.58
CA TYR A 59 -1.06 4.66 -0.01
C TYR A 59 -0.30 4.24 -1.29
N MET A 60 0.36 5.18 -1.97
CA MET A 60 1.20 4.88 -3.13
C MET A 60 2.58 4.40 -2.68
N ILE A 61 3.13 5.03 -1.64
CA ILE A 61 4.37 4.56 -0.99
C ILE A 61 4.15 3.13 -0.48
N GLY A 62 2.98 2.86 0.13
CA GLY A 62 2.66 1.52 0.63
C GLY A 62 2.58 0.46 -0.47
N ARG A 63 1.94 0.80 -1.60
CA ARG A 63 1.98 -0.06 -2.79
C ARG A 63 3.42 -0.30 -3.25
N LEU A 64 4.23 0.74 -3.39
CA LEU A 64 5.60 0.62 -3.89
C LEU A 64 6.43 -0.32 -2.99
N ILE A 65 6.39 -0.12 -1.68
CA ILE A 65 7.11 -0.97 -0.71
C ILE A 65 6.71 -2.44 -0.88
N LEU A 66 5.42 -2.74 -0.88
CA LEU A 66 4.95 -4.11 -1.02
C LEU A 66 5.26 -4.72 -2.40
N GLU A 67 5.39 -3.91 -3.46
CA GLU A 67 5.68 -4.38 -4.82
C GLU A 67 7.17 -4.66 -5.04
N ILE A 68 8.05 -3.81 -4.50
CA ILE A 68 9.48 -3.78 -4.83
C ILE A 68 10.40 -4.29 -3.72
N CYS A 69 9.98 -4.22 -2.46
CA CYS A 69 10.82 -4.59 -1.32
C CYS A 69 10.60 -6.06 -0.92
N LYS A 70 11.69 -6.76 -0.65
CA LYS A 70 11.63 -8.14 -0.13
C LYS A 70 11.45 -8.16 1.39
N ASN A 71 12.13 -7.26 2.10
CA ASN A 71 12.18 -7.16 3.55
C ASN A 71 12.42 -5.70 3.97
N THR A 72 12.72 -5.47 5.25
CA THR A 72 12.89 -4.14 5.85
C THR A 72 14.33 -3.61 5.82
N GLU A 73 15.27 -4.37 5.26
CA GLU A 73 16.70 -4.06 5.18
C GLU A 73 17.04 -3.43 3.82
#